data_AF-A0A250G8Q0-F1
#
_entry.id   AF-A0A250G8Q0-F1
#
_cell.length_a   1.000
_cell.length_b   1.000
_cell.length_c   1.000
_cell.angle_alpha   90.00
_cell.angle_beta   90.00
_cell.angle_gamma   90.00
#
_symmetry.space_group_name_H-M   'P 1'
#
loop_
_entity.id
_entity.type
_entity.pdbx_description
1 polymer ?
#
loop_
_entity_poly.entity_id
_entity_poly.type
_entity_poly.pdbx_seq_one_letter_code
_entity_poly.pdbx_strand_id
1 'polypeptide(L)'
;MSINQYVENLNKKFVLGNTTEHTFRGDLATLIELLAPNVLVTNEPKRQACGAPDYILTKNSLPIGFIEAKDMGDKDLLGENRNKEQFDRYKTSLENIIFTDYLSFYFYRNQECVAQIAIAQIVNGKIKPITDNFSEFEQLLGNFCSYNIENIKTASQLAELMAHKAKLLAQTIEQALLQDKENKEESSLYDQFKAFKEILIHDISEKNFADVYAQTITYGLFTARYHDPTLPTFSRIEAYNLLPKSNPFLKKLFGYLAGLEVDKRIEWIADDLIQVFLACDVTKMLNTYDYKQYKDPIVHFYEDFLEKYDPVQRKAMGVWYTPIPVVNFMVQALDHILKKHFNLPKGLADNSKVKIKQTSKGEGGYDQIEKEFHRVQLLDPATGTGTFLAQVVDYIHQKMQSQQGMWLGIGGYLNE
;
A
#
# COMPACT_ATOMS: atom_id res chain seq x y z
N MET A 1 -6.99 -13.37 -36.78
CA MET A 1 -5.59 -13.85 -36.87
C MET A 1 -5.47 -15.08 -36.00
N SER A 2 -5.15 -16.25 -36.55
CA SER A 2 -4.76 -17.43 -35.75
C SER A 2 -3.26 -17.43 -35.45
N ILE A 3 -2.78 -18.26 -34.51
CA ILE A 3 -1.33 -18.41 -34.26
C ILE A 3 -0.58 -18.82 -35.54
N ASN A 4 -1.17 -19.67 -36.38
CA ASN A 4 -0.60 -20.00 -37.69
C ASN A 4 -0.44 -18.75 -38.59
N GLN A 5 -1.47 -17.91 -38.67
CA GLN A 5 -1.42 -16.68 -39.46
C GLN A 5 -0.39 -15.68 -38.90
N TYR A 6 -0.23 -15.63 -37.58
CA TYR A 6 0.82 -14.86 -36.93
C TYR A 6 2.21 -15.33 -37.38
N VAL A 7 2.49 -16.64 -37.28
CA VAL A 7 3.78 -17.21 -37.69
C VAL A 7 4.04 -17.02 -39.18
N GLU A 8 3.02 -17.15 -40.04
CA GLU A 8 3.14 -16.86 -41.46
C GLU A 8 3.50 -15.40 -41.74
N ASN A 9 2.90 -14.46 -41.01
CA ASN A 9 3.19 -13.03 -41.14
C ASN A 9 4.61 -12.69 -40.67
N LEU A 10 5.06 -13.28 -39.55
CA LEU A 10 6.44 -13.16 -39.10
C LEU A 10 7.40 -13.67 -40.18
N ASN A 11 7.14 -14.85 -40.75
CA ASN A 11 8.01 -15.45 -41.77
C ASN A 11 8.11 -14.57 -43.04
N LYS A 12 6.98 -14.00 -43.49
CA LYS A 12 6.96 -13.08 -44.65
C LYS A 12 7.86 -11.88 -44.41
N LYS A 13 7.79 -11.27 -43.21
CA LYS A 13 8.61 -10.12 -42.83
C LYS A 13 10.09 -10.50 -42.66
N PHE A 14 10.36 -11.62 -41.98
CA PHE A 14 11.70 -12.11 -41.71
C PHE A 14 12.51 -12.42 -42.98
N VAL A 15 11.89 -13.07 -43.97
CA VAL A 15 12.56 -13.43 -45.24
C VAL A 15 12.92 -12.20 -46.09
N LEU A 16 12.23 -11.06 -45.90
CA LEU A 16 12.56 -9.81 -46.61
C LEU A 16 13.88 -9.18 -46.13
N GLY A 17 14.40 -9.59 -44.96
CA GLY A 17 15.73 -9.21 -44.47
C GLY A 17 15.92 -7.74 -44.09
N ASN A 18 14.88 -6.91 -44.18
CA ASN A 18 14.89 -5.50 -43.80
C ASN A 18 13.99 -5.25 -42.57
N THR A 19 14.23 -6.00 -41.50
CA THR A 19 13.42 -5.95 -40.27
C THR A 19 14.24 -5.41 -39.11
N THR A 20 13.64 -4.53 -38.32
CA THR A 20 14.10 -4.14 -36.98
C THR A 20 13.21 -4.78 -35.91
N GLU A 21 13.60 -4.66 -34.65
CA GLU A 21 12.80 -5.07 -33.49
C GLU A 21 11.34 -4.57 -33.55
N HIS A 22 11.11 -3.32 -33.97
CA HIS A 22 9.77 -2.74 -34.09
C HIS A 22 8.87 -3.42 -35.14
N THR A 23 9.44 -4.13 -36.11
CA THR A 23 8.73 -4.65 -37.30
C THR A 23 7.68 -5.69 -36.95
N PHE A 24 7.91 -6.45 -35.88
CA PHE A 24 7.05 -7.54 -35.43
C PHE A 24 6.08 -7.12 -34.33
N ARG A 25 6.24 -5.90 -33.79
CA ARG A 25 5.51 -5.51 -32.60
C ARG A 25 4.00 -5.46 -32.78
N GLY A 26 3.56 -4.98 -33.95
CA GLY A 26 2.14 -4.90 -34.30
C GLY A 26 1.50 -6.28 -34.43
N ASP A 27 2.19 -7.26 -35.01
CA ASP A 27 1.64 -8.62 -35.15
C ASP A 27 1.44 -9.28 -33.77
N LEU A 28 2.38 -9.06 -32.84
CA LEU A 28 2.28 -9.60 -31.48
C LEU A 28 1.11 -8.97 -30.72
N ALA A 29 0.92 -7.65 -30.82
CA ALA A 29 -0.22 -6.98 -30.21
C ALA A 29 -1.55 -7.54 -30.73
N THR A 30 -1.69 -7.67 -32.06
CA THR A 30 -2.90 -8.24 -32.68
C THR A 30 -3.14 -9.69 -32.26
N LEU A 31 -2.07 -10.50 -32.10
CA LEU A 31 -2.21 -11.87 -31.60
C LEU A 31 -2.76 -11.90 -30.17
N ILE A 32 -2.20 -11.07 -29.28
CA ILE A 32 -2.60 -11.05 -27.87
C ILE A 32 -4.04 -10.56 -27.71
N GLU A 33 -4.42 -9.48 -28.39
CA GLU A 33 -5.80 -8.95 -28.34
C GLU A 33 -6.84 -9.99 -28.81
N LEU A 34 -6.45 -10.84 -29.76
CA LEU A 34 -7.33 -11.89 -30.26
C LEU A 34 -7.43 -13.07 -29.30
N LEU A 35 -6.31 -13.48 -28.69
CA LEU A 35 -6.28 -14.58 -27.72
C LEU A 35 -6.85 -14.16 -26.35
N ALA A 36 -6.85 -12.86 -26.02
CA ALA A 36 -7.39 -12.29 -24.80
C ALA A 36 -8.28 -11.06 -25.09
N PRO A 37 -9.54 -11.26 -25.54
CA PRO A 37 -10.42 -10.17 -26.03
C PRO A 37 -10.75 -9.08 -25.02
N ASN A 38 -10.59 -9.36 -23.73
CA ASN A 38 -10.87 -8.43 -22.63
C ASN A 38 -9.63 -7.65 -22.17
N VAL A 39 -8.51 -7.77 -22.90
CA VAL A 39 -7.24 -7.13 -22.60
C VAL A 39 -6.91 -6.14 -23.69
N LEU A 40 -6.63 -4.90 -23.30
CA LEU A 40 -6.11 -3.86 -24.16
C LEU A 40 -4.58 -3.90 -24.13
N VAL A 41 -3.95 -3.99 -25.31
CA VAL A 41 -2.50 -4.04 -25.47
C VAL A 41 -1.98 -2.66 -25.85
N THR A 42 -1.18 -2.05 -24.98
CA THR A 42 -0.51 -0.78 -25.29
C THR A 42 0.95 -1.04 -25.62
N ASN A 43 1.37 -0.77 -26.86
CA ASN A 43 2.77 -0.79 -27.29
C ASN A 43 3.40 0.59 -27.04
N GLU A 44 4.66 0.62 -26.59
CA GLU A 44 5.42 1.84 -26.23
C GLU A 44 4.70 2.70 -25.19
N PRO A 45 4.46 2.17 -23.98
CA PRO A 45 3.88 2.95 -22.89
C PRO A 45 4.78 4.13 -22.50
N LYS A 46 4.19 5.16 -21.88
CA LYS A 46 4.97 6.26 -21.28
C LYS A 46 5.98 5.70 -20.29
N ARG A 47 7.22 6.21 -20.33
CA ARG A 47 8.32 5.72 -19.50
C ARG A 47 7.99 5.76 -18.00
N GLN A 48 8.28 4.66 -17.30
CA GLN A 48 8.19 4.53 -15.85
C GLN A 48 9.60 4.49 -15.23
N ALA A 49 9.69 4.71 -13.92
CA ALA A 49 10.97 4.80 -13.18
C ALA A 49 11.82 3.52 -13.23
N CYS A 50 11.21 2.33 -13.39
CA CYS A 50 11.93 1.06 -13.53
C CYS A 50 12.38 0.76 -14.98
N GLY A 51 12.11 1.66 -15.93
CA GLY A 51 12.15 1.41 -17.38
C GLY A 51 10.75 1.28 -17.95
N ALA A 52 10.63 1.15 -19.27
CA ALA A 52 9.36 0.95 -19.95
C ALA A 52 9.42 -0.38 -20.70
N PRO A 53 8.72 -1.43 -20.23
CA PRO A 53 8.52 -2.62 -21.04
C PRO A 53 7.87 -2.24 -22.36
N ASP A 54 8.16 -3.00 -23.41
CA ASP A 54 7.61 -2.71 -24.75
C ASP A 54 6.09 -2.73 -24.80
N TYR A 55 5.46 -3.58 -23.98
CA TYR A 55 4.01 -3.67 -23.88
C TYR A 55 3.50 -3.62 -22.45
N ILE A 56 2.35 -2.98 -22.29
CA ILE A 56 1.49 -3.11 -21.12
C ILE A 56 0.19 -3.76 -21.54
N LEU A 57 -0.16 -4.87 -20.88
CA LEU A 57 -1.47 -5.48 -20.97
C LEU A 57 -2.36 -4.87 -19.90
N THR A 58 -3.49 -4.30 -20.31
CA THR A 58 -4.44 -3.68 -19.39
C THR A 58 -5.82 -4.30 -19.48
N LYS A 59 -6.48 -4.48 -18.33
CA LYS A 59 -7.86 -4.96 -18.24
C LYS A 59 -8.61 -4.03 -17.30
N ASN A 60 -9.73 -3.46 -17.76
CA ASN A 60 -10.46 -2.41 -17.02
C ASN A 60 -9.56 -1.25 -16.55
N SER A 61 -8.66 -0.79 -17.42
CA SER A 61 -7.66 0.26 -17.14
C SER A 61 -6.57 -0.12 -16.13
N LEU A 62 -6.46 -1.39 -15.72
CA LEU A 62 -5.42 -1.88 -14.81
C LEU A 62 -4.33 -2.65 -15.54
N PRO A 63 -3.04 -2.37 -15.32
CA PRO A 63 -1.96 -3.19 -15.83
C PRO A 63 -1.99 -4.57 -15.16
N ILE A 64 -2.22 -5.61 -15.96
CA ILE A 64 -2.27 -7.01 -15.50
C ILE A 64 -1.01 -7.79 -15.84
N GLY A 65 -0.18 -7.26 -16.74
CA GLY A 65 1.07 -7.88 -17.13
C GLY A 65 1.85 -7.03 -18.13
N PHE A 66 3.14 -7.31 -18.23
CA PHE A 66 4.08 -6.60 -19.07
C PHE A 66 4.73 -7.57 -20.05
N ILE A 67 5.16 -7.07 -21.20
CA ILE A 67 5.93 -7.87 -22.16
C ILE A 67 7.12 -7.03 -22.58
N GLU A 68 8.31 -7.60 -22.48
CA GLU A 68 9.54 -7.07 -23.04
C GLU A 68 9.92 -7.95 -24.22
N ALA A 69 10.04 -7.34 -25.40
CA ALA A 69 10.46 -8.03 -26.60
C ALA A 69 11.97 -7.84 -26.81
N LYS A 70 12.55 -8.73 -27.62
CA LYS A 70 13.92 -8.66 -28.11
C LYS A 70 13.96 -8.96 -29.59
N ASP A 71 15.14 -8.77 -30.18
CA ASP A 71 15.40 -9.17 -31.56
C ASP A 71 15.01 -10.63 -31.78
N MET A 72 14.44 -10.90 -32.95
CA MET A 72 13.99 -12.24 -33.31
C MET A 72 15.15 -13.23 -33.32
N GLY A 73 15.02 -14.34 -32.58
CA GLY A 73 16.08 -15.32 -32.40
C GLY A 73 17.14 -14.95 -31.36
N ASP A 74 16.89 -13.96 -30.50
CA ASP A 74 17.76 -13.66 -29.36
C ASP A 74 17.88 -14.90 -28.45
N LYS A 75 19.13 -15.21 -28.07
CA LYS A 75 19.46 -16.38 -27.24
C LYS A 75 19.44 -16.06 -25.75
N ASP A 76 19.37 -14.79 -25.37
CA ASP A 76 19.47 -14.34 -23.98
C ASP A 76 18.10 -13.94 -23.38
N LEU A 77 17.07 -14.78 -23.61
CA LEU A 77 15.72 -14.59 -23.05
C LEU A 77 15.61 -14.97 -21.56
N LEU A 78 16.64 -15.63 -21.00
CA LEU A 78 16.76 -15.85 -19.55
C LEU A 78 17.35 -14.62 -18.82
N GLY A 79 18.06 -13.75 -19.56
CA GLY A 79 18.78 -12.60 -18.98
C GLY A 79 20.00 -13.05 -18.17
N GLU A 80 20.81 -13.94 -18.73
CA GLU A 80 22.03 -14.42 -18.08
C GLU A 80 23.28 -13.67 -18.58
N ASN A 81 23.17 -12.97 -19.71
CA ASN A 81 24.28 -12.27 -20.35
C ASN A 81 24.00 -10.76 -20.48
N ARG A 82 23.80 -10.27 -21.70
CA ARG A 82 23.63 -8.84 -22.02
C ARG A 82 22.35 -8.25 -21.45
N ASN A 83 21.30 -9.06 -21.33
CA ASN A 83 19.97 -8.64 -20.88
C ASN A 83 19.84 -8.70 -19.35
N LYS A 84 20.85 -9.18 -18.63
CA LYS A 84 20.77 -9.50 -17.20
C LYS A 84 20.32 -8.33 -16.33
N GLU A 85 21.00 -7.19 -16.42
CA GLU A 85 20.66 -6.03 -15.58
C GLU A 85 19.24 -5.50 -15.85
N GLN A 86 18.81 -5.50 -17.12
CA GLN A 86 17.47 -5.06 -17.50
C GLN A 86 16.41 -6.05 -16.99
N PHE A 87 16.64 -7.34 -17.19
CA PHE A 87 15.67 -8.38 -16.83
C PHE A 87 15.57 -8.53 -15.33
N ASP A 88 16.68 -8.49 -14.59
CA ASP A 88 16.67 -8.57 -13.14
C ASP A 88 15.94 -7.34 -12.54
N ARG A 89 16.12 -6.15 -13.14
CA ARG A 89 15.34 -4.96 -12.76
C ARG A 89 13.84 -5.16 -13.01
N TYR A 90 13.44 -5.63 -14.19
CA TYR A 90 12.03 -5.86 -14.50
C TYR A 90 11.40 -6.97 -13.66
N LYS A 91 12.08 -8.11 -13.46
CA LYS A 91 11.63 -9.20 -12.58
C LYS A 91 11.40 -8.68 -11.16
N THR A 92 12.27 -7.79 -10.66
CA THR A 92 12.16 -7.21 -9.32
C THR A 92 11.02 -6.19 -9.21
N SER A 93 10.81 -5.39 -10.24
CA SER A 93 9.81 -4.30 -10.23
C SER A 93 8.42 -4.70 -10.70
N LEU A 94 8.28 -5.80 -11.45
CA LEU A 94 7.04 -6.19 -12.12
C LEU A 94 6.67 -7.63 -11.74
N GLU A 95 5.46 -7.80 -11.21
CA GLU A 95 4.98 -9.09 -10.69
C GLU A 95 4.67 -10.11 -11.78
N ASN A 96 4.26 -9.67 -12.98
CA ASN A 96 3.81 -10.54 -14.07
C ASN A 96 4.38 -10.01 -15.39
N ILE A 97 5.42 -10.67 -15.91
CA ILE A 97 6.13 -10.25 -17.13
C ILE A 97 6.44 -11.42 -18.06
N ILE A 98 6.41 -11.16 -19.37
CA ILE A 98 6.88 -12.07 -20.41
C ILE A 98 8.13 -11.50 -21.08
N PHE A 99 9.15 -12.33 -21.26
CA PHE A 99 10.26 -12.04 -22.18
C PHE A 99 10.08 -12.86 -23.46
N THR A 100 10.22 -12.21 -24.62
CA THR A 100 10.00 -12.87 -25.91
C THR A 100 10.89 -12.36 -27.03
N ASP A 101 11.23 -13.24 -27.97
CA ASP A 101 11.84 -12.91 -29.27
C ASP A 101 10.82 -13.06 -30.42
N TYR A 102 9.52 -12.96 -30.10
CA TYR A 102 8.36 -13.22 -30.98
C TYR A 102 8.12 -14.70 -31.34
N LEU A 103 9.05 -15.61 -31.02
CA LEU A 103 8.94 -17.04 -31.33
C LEU A 103 8.82 -17.88 -30.06
N SER A 104 9.59 -17.51 -29.04
CA SER A 104 9.67 -18.10 -27.71
C SER A 104 9.16 -17.12 -26.66
N PHE A 105 8.52 -17.65 -25.62
CA PHE A 105 7.86 -16.88 -24.57
C PHE A 105 8.25 -17.46 -23.22
N TYR A 106 8.82 -16.60 -22.37
CA TYR A 106 9.26 -16.95 -21.02
C TYR A 106 8.37 -16.19 -20.04
N PHE A 107 7.52 -16.92 -19.33
CA PHE A 107 6.56 -16.36 -18.39
C PHE A 107 7.22 -16.27 -17.01
N TYR A 108 7.24 -15.07 -16.46
CA TYR A 108 7.72 -14.82 -15.10
C TYR A 108 6.59 -14.30 -14.21
N ARG A 109 6.54 -14.84 -13.00
CA ARG A 109 5.67 -14.35 -11.92
C ARG A 109 6.45 -14.23 -10.64
N ASN A 110 6.37 -13.07 -9.99
CA ASN A 110 7.06 -12.79 -8.73
C ASN A 110 8.54 -13.22 -8.77
N GLN A 111 9.25 -12.81 -9.82
CA GLN A 111 10.66 -13.15 -10.12
C GLN A 111 10.94 -14.61 -10.54
N GLU A 112 9.99 -15.53 -10.41
CA GLU A 112 10.16 -16.93 -10.80
C GLU A 112 9.71 -17.19 -12.24
N CYS A 113 10.49 -17.98 -12.99
CA CYS A 113 10.07 -18.44 -14.31
C CYS A 113 9.08 -19.60 -14.15
N VAL A 114 7.81 -19.36 -14.50
CA VAL A 114 6.72 -20.33 -14.29
C VAL A 114 6.47 -21.22 -15.51
N ALA A 115 6.82 -20.76 -16.71
CA ALA A 115 6.66 -21.53 -17.95
C ALA A 115 7.55 -20.97 -19.07
N GLN A 116 7.91 -21.84 -20.01
CA GLN A 116 8.64 -21.50 -21.23
C GLN A 116 8.03 -22.27 -22.39
N ILE A 117 7.77 -21.59 -23.51
CA ILE A 117 7.19 -22.23 -24.68
C ILE A 117 7.64 -21.53 -25.96
N ALA A 118 7.84 -22.30 -27.02
CA ALA A 118 8.11 -21.79 -28.36
C ALA A 118 6.96 -22.18 -29.30
N ILE A 119 6.38 -21.20 -29.99
CA ILE A 119 5.32 -21.44 -30.99
C ILE A 119 5.89 -21.52 -32.40
N ALA A 120 7.15 -21.11 -32.60
CA ALA A 120 7.82 -21.20 -33.87
C ALA A 120 9.33 -21.31 -33.69
N GLN A 121 10.03 -21.73 -34.73
CA GLN A 121 11.49 -21.84 -34.74
C GLN A 121 12.06 -21.46 -36.11
N ILE A 122 13.29 -20.96 -36.13
CA ILE A 122 14.02 -20.65 -37.36
C ILE A 122 14.73 -21.91 -37.85
N VAL A 123 14.32 -22.42 -39.01
CA VAL A 123 14.93 -23.58 -39.67
C VAL A 123 15.31 -23.20 -41.09
N ASN A 124 16.62 -23.29 -41.42
CA ASN A 124 17.17 -22.93 -42.72
C ASN A 124 16.78 -21.52 -43.20
N GLY A 125 16.85 -20.54 -42.29
CA GLY A 125 16.54 -19.13 -42.59
C GLY A 125 15.04 -18.84 -42.82
N LYS A 126 14.16 -19.76 -42.44
CA LYS A 126 12.71 -19.58 -42.48
C LYS A 126 12.10 -19.88 -41.12
N ILE A 127 11.06 -19.14 -40.75
CA ILE A 127 10.30 -19.40 -39.54
C ILE A 127 9.29 -20.51 -39.85
N LYS A 128 9.33 -21.58 -39.06
CA LYS A 128 8.38 -22.69 -39.13
C LYS A 128 7.57 -22.77 -37.84
N PRO A 129 6.24 -22.99 -37.92
CA PRO A 129 5.41 -23.15 -36.74
C PRO A 129 5.73 -24.46 -36.01
N ILE A 130 5.57 -24.45 -34.69
CA ILE A 130 5.54 -25.62 -33.83
C ILE A 130 4.09 -25.81 -33.39
N THR A 131 3.28 -26.41 -34.28
CA THR A 131 1.83 -26.47 -34.12
C THR A 131 1.39 -27.19 -32.86
N ASP A 132 2.17 -28.16 -32.40
CA ASP A 132 1.89 -28.95 -31.20
C ASP A 132 1.84 -28.08 -29.93
N ASN A 133 2.56 -26.95 -29.93
CA ASN A 133 2.65 -26.02 -28.79
C ASN A 133 1.55 -24.95 -28.80
N PHE A 134 0.70 -24.87 -29.83
CA PHE A 134 -0.26 -23.77 -29.96
C PHE A 134 -1.31 -23.80 -28.85
N SER A 135 -1.90 -24.97 -28.58
CA SER A 135 -2.93 -25.08 -27.56
C SER A 135 -2.40 -24.76 -26.16
N GLU A 136 -1.17 -25.21 -25.85
CA GLU A 136 -0.51 -24.89 -24.59
C GLU A 136 -0.17 -23.39 -24.48
N PHE A 137 0.28 -22.77 -25.57
CA PHE A 137 0.54 -21.33 -25.59
C PHE A 137 -0.73 -20.50 -25.35
N GLU A 138 -1.85 -20.87 -25.98
CA GLU A 138 -3.15 -20.21 -25.73
C GLU A 138 -3.55 -20.29 -24.25
N GLN A 139 -3.35 -21.46 -23.62
CA GLN A 139 -3.61 -21.63 -22.19
C GLN A 139 -2.67 -20.82 -21.32
N LEU A 140 -1.36 -20.82 -21.60
CA LEU A 140 -0.36 -20.06 -20.85
C LEU A 140 -0.60 -18.55 -20.95
N LEU A 141 -0.89 -18.05 -22.16
CA LEU A 141 -1.20 -16.64 -22.38
C LEU A 141 -2.56 -16.27 -21.75
N GLY A 142 -3.57 -17.14 -21.86
CA GLY A 142 -4.84 -16.98 -21.17
C GLY A 142 -4.66 -16.88 -19.66
N ASN A 143 -3.84 -17.76 -19.06
CA ASN A 143 -3.50 -17.73 -17.64
C ASN A 143 -2.72 -16.47 -17.26
N PHE A 144 -1.81 -16.00 -18.11
CA PHE A 144 -1.07 -14.75 -17.92
C PHE A 144 -2.00 -13.53 -17.90
N CYS A 145 -2.91 -13.44 -18.88
CA CYS A 145 -3.90 -12.37 -19.01
C CYS A 145 -5.04 -12.46 -17.98
N SER A 146 -5.22 -13.63 -17.39
CA SER A 146 -6.16 -13.87 -16.28
C SER A 146 -5.50 -13.72 -14.91
N TYR A 147 -4.25 -13.21 -14.86
CA TYR A 147 -3.61 -12.83 -13.61
C TYR A 147 -4.41 -11.67 -13.00
N ASN A 148 -5.40 -12.07 -12.20
CA ASN A 148 -6.26 -11.20 -11.45
C ASN A 148 -5.60 -10.94 -10.09
N ILE A 149 -5.76 -9.71 -9.62
CA ILE A 149 -5.55 -9.30 -8.22
C ILE A 149 -6.46 -10.12 -7.26
N GLU A 150 -7.43 -10.90 -7.78
CA GLU A 150 -8.33 -11.82 -7.06
C GLU A 150 -7.62 -12.99 -6.31
N ASN A 151 -6.30 -13.12 -6.38
CA ASN A 151 -5.54 -14.16 -5.67
C ASN A 151 -4.97 -13.73 -4.31
N ILE A 152 -5.33 -12.55 -3.80
CA ILE A 152 -5.01 -12.17 -2.42
C ILE A 152 -5.90 -13.00 -1.48
N LYS A 153 -5.37 -14.14 -1.04
CA LYS A 153 -6.12 -15.11 -0.21
C LYS A 153 -5.77 -15.02 1.27
N THR A 154 -4.69 -14.33 1.61
CA THR A 154 -4.16 -14.26 2.98
C THR A 154 -3.76 -12.84 3.34
N ALA A 155 -3.82 -12.52 4.64
CA ALA A 155 -3.40 -11.20 5.12
C ALA A 155 -1.88 -10.97 4.89
N SER A 156 -1.05 -12.01 4.99
CA SER A 156 0.38 -11.90 4.65
C SER A 156 0.62 -11.47 3.20
N GLN A 157 -0.14 -11.99 2.24
CA GLN A 157 -0.03 -11.57 0.83
C GLN A 157 -0.48 -10.12 0.64
N LEU A 158 -1.57 -9.72 1.32
CA LEU A 158 -2.03 -8.34 1.30
C LEU A 158 -0.97 -7.39 1.87
N ALA A 159 -0.36 -7.74 3.00
CA ALA A 159 0.68 -6.95 3.66
C ALA A 159 1.91 -6.76 2.76
N GLU A 160 2.32 -7.81 2.04
CA GLU A 160 3.43 -7.76 1.10
C GLU A 160 3.13 -6.85 -0.11
N LEU A 161 1.95 -6.99 -0.72
CA LEU A 161 1.52 -6.10 -1.82
C LEU A 161 1.42 -4.64 -1.38
N MET A 162 0.83 -4.39 -0.21
CA MET A 162 0.76 -3.06 0.37
C MET A 162 2.16 -2.48 0.59
N ALA A 163 3.10 -3.27 1.13
CA ALA A 163 4.46 -2.83 1.37
C ALA A 163 5.19 -2.47 0.07
N HIS A 164 5.05 -3.26 -0.99
CA HIS A 164 5.63 -2.95 -2.29
C HIS A 164 5.08 -1.65 -2.87
N LYS A 165 3.75 -1.47 -2.87
CA LYS A 165 3.12 -0.24 -3.37
C LYS A 165 3.48 0.98 -2.52
N ALA A 166 3.56 0.82 -1.20
CA ALA A 166 3.98 1.89 -0.31
C ALA A 166 5.44 2.30 -0.57
N LYS A 167 6.36 1.35 -0.78
CA LYS A 167 7.76 1.66 -1.13
C LYS A 167 7.85 2.44 -2.44
N LEU A 168 7.10 1.99 -3.45
CA LEU A 168 7.02 2.67 -4.73
C LEU A 168 6.47 4.09 -4.57
N LEU A 169 5.42 4.27 -3.76
CA LEU A 169 4.86 5.57 -3.42
C LEU A 169 5.91 6.47 -2.73
N ALA A 170 6.62 5.96 -1.72
CA ALA A 170 7.67 6.69 -1.01
C ALA A 170 8.79 7.14 -1.97
N GLN A 171 9.30 6.22 -2.79
CA GLN A 171 10.33 6.55 -3.79
C GLN A 171 9.83 7.61 -4.78
N THR A 172 8.58 7.51 -5.24
CA THR A 172 8.00 8.46 -6.19
C THR A 172 7.82 9.85 -5.56
N ILE A 173 7.38 9.92 -4.30
CA ILE A 173 7.28 11.17 -3.54
C ILE A 173 8.66 11.79 -3.33
N GLU A 174 9.65 11.00 -2.92
CA GLU A 174 11.02 11.49 -2.71
C GLU A 174 11.57 12.10 -3.99
N GLN A 175 11.46 11.40 -5.12
CA GLN A 175 11.93 11.91 -6.41
C GLN A 175 11.15 13.15 -6.86
N ALA A 176 9.83 13.17 -6.66
CA ALA A 176 9.00 14.35 -6.96
C ALA A 176 9.47 15.57 -6.17
N LEU A 177 9.71 15.43 -4.86
CA LEU A 177 10.18 16.53 -4.01
C LEU A 177 11.57 17.03 -4.40
N LEU A 178 12.49 16.12 -4.75
CA LEU A 178 13.82 16.47 -5.22
C LEU A 178 13.75 17.23 -6.55
N GLN A 179 12.93 16.76 -7.48
CA GLN A 179 12.71 17.42 -8.77
C GLN A 179 12.09 18.81 -8.59
N ASP A 180 11.07 18.93 -7.74
CA ASP A 180 10.40 20.22 -7.47
C ASP A 180 11.39 21.22 -6.86
N LYS A 181 12.25 20.75 -5.95
CA LYS A 181 13.33 21.56 -5.35
C LYS A 181 14.37 22.02 -6.37
N GLU A 182 14.80 21.14 -7.28
CA GLU A 182 15.75 21.48 -8.34
C GLU A 182 15.16 22.48 -9.35
N ASN A 183 13.92 22.26 -9.75
CA ASN A 183 13.21 23.10 -10.71
C ASN A 183 12.65 24.39 -10.10
N LYS A 184 12.71 24.54 -8.77
CA LYS A 184 12.06 25.62 -8.00
C LYS A 184 10.56 25.69 -8.25
N GLU A 185 9.94 24.52 -8.40
CA GLU A 185 8.49 24.38 -8.54
C GLU A 185 7.84 24.26 -7.15
N GLU A 186 6.72 24.94 -6.97
CA GLU A 186 5.90 24.82 -5.76
C GLU A 186 4.69 23.94 -6.08
N SER A 187 4.93 22.62 -6.08
CA SER A 187 3.85 21.65 -6.22
C SER A 187 3.05 21.54 -4.92
N SER A 188 1.81 21.05 -5.04
CA SER A 188 0.96 20.74 -3.88
C SER A 188 1.59 19.72 -2.93
N LEU A 189 2.45 18.83 -3.45
CA LEU A 189 3.20 17.85 -2.66
C LEU A 189 4.35 18.53 -1.90
N TYR A 190 5.04 19.48 -2.53
CA TYR A 190 6.11 20.26 -1.91
C TYR A 190 5.59 21.18 -0.80
N ASP A 191 4.40 21.77 -0.97
CA ASP A 191 3.76 22.57 0.08
C ASP A 191 3.36 21.73 1.30
N GLN A 192 2.91 20.49 1.09
CA GLN A 192 2.65 19.55 2.18
C GLN A 192 3.93 19.19 2.92
N PHE A 193 5.03 18.98 2.21
CA PHE A 193 6.34 18.76 2.83
C PHE A 193 6.77 19.95 3.70
N LYS A 194 6.68 21.18 3.17
CA LYS A 194 6.98 22.40 3.96
C LYS A 194 6.10 22.50 5.20
N ALA A 195 4.79 22.33 5.06
CA ALA A 195 3.87 22.41 6.19
C ALA A 195 4.14 21.34 7.25
N PHE A 196 4.44 20.10 6.83
CA PHE A 196 4.79 19.02 7.75
C PHE A 196 6.08 19.34 8.51
N LYS A 197 7.08 19.88 7.80
CA LYS A 197 8.35 20.30 8.39
C LYS A 197 8.16 21.43 9.40
N GLU A 198 7.37 22.44 9.07
CA GLU A 198 7.13 23.60 9.95
C GLU A 198 6.30 23.26 11.20
N ILE A 199 5.29 22.39 11.07
CA ILE A 199 4.31 22.14 12.13
C ILE A 199 4.71 20.95 13.01
N LEU A 200 5.30 19.90 12.44
CA LEU A 200 5.50 18.63 13.14
C LEU A 200 6.96 18.31 13.42
N ILE A 201 7.81 18.27 12.39
CA ILE A 201 9.20 17.81 12.52
C ILE A 201 10.14 18.72 11.72
N HIS A 202 10.73 19.71 12.39
CA HIS A 202 11.57 20.74 11.76
C HIS A 202 12.75 20.18 10.97
N ASP A 203 13.32 19.06 11.40
CA ASP A 203 14.52 18.46 10.82
C ASP A 203 14.21 17.27 9.89
N ILE A 204 12.97 17.13 9.41
CA ILE A 204 12.61 16.05 8.50
C ILE A 204 13.24 16.24 7.11
N SER A 205 13.81 15.16 6.58
CA SER A 205 14.31 15.08 5.21
C SER A 205 13.19 14.73 4.23
N GLU A 206 13.38 15.02 2.94
CA GLU A 206 12.45 14.67 1.86
C GLU A 206 12.16 13.15 1.85
N LYS A 207 13.20 12.33 2.03
CA LYS A 207 13.09 10.87 2.17
C LYS A 207 12.21 10.46 3.36
N ASN A 208 12.51 10.97 4.55
CA ASN A 208 11.77 10.59 5.75
C ASN A 208 10.31 11.05 5.68
N PHE A 209 10.07 12.22 5.09
CA PHE A 209 8.72 12.68 4.81
C PHE A 209 8.01 11.72 3.85
N ALA A 210 8.65 11.35 2.74
CA ALA A 210 8.09 10.44 1.76
C ALA A 210 7.71 9.08 2.36
N ASP A 211 8.57 8.54 3.24
CA ASP A 211 8.31 7.30 3.97
C ASP A 211 7.08 7.42 4.88
N VAL A 212 7.03 8.45 5.73
CA VAL A 212 5.89 8.67 6.65
C VAL A 212 4.60 8.89 5.86
N TYR A 213 4.68 9.66 4.78
CA TYR A 213 3.55 9.97 3.92
C TYR A 213 2.98 8.72 3.23
N ALA A 214 3.85 7.91 2.64
CA ALA A 214 3.45 6.68 1.95
C ALA A 214 2.85 5.64 2.91
N GLN A 215 3.46 5.47 4.09
CA GLN A 215 2.92 4.60 5.14
C GLN A 215 1.53 5.08 5.61
N THR A 216 1.38 6.40 5.83
CA THR A 216 0.12 6.98 6.29
C THR A 216 -1.00 6.82 5.26
N ILE A 217 -0.72 7.05 3.98
CA ILE A 217 -1.71 6.82 2.91
C ILE A 217 -2.08 5.35 2.81
N THR A 218 -1.08 4.47 2.73
CA THR A 218 -1.31 3.03 2.52
C THR A 218 -2.13 2.44 3.65
N TYR A 219 -1.75 2.75 4.89
CA TYR A 219 -2.42 2.20 6.06
C TYR A 219 -3.77 2.90 6.34
N GLY A 220 -3.90 4.19 6.04
CA GLY A 220 -5.19 4.88 6.14
C GLY A 220 -6.20 4.39 5.10
N LEU A 221 -5.77 4.07 3.87
CA LEU A 221 -6.62 3.42 2.86
C LEU A 221 -7.06 2.03 3.31
N PHE A 222 -6.13 1.21 3.85
CA PHE A 222 -6.44 -0.09 4.42
C PHE A 222 -7.45 0.01 5.57
N THR A 223 -7.24 0.95 6.50
CA THR A 223 -8.13 1.17 7.64
C THR A 223 -9.52 1.60 7.16
N ALA A 224 -9.59 2.51 6.19
CA ALA A 224 -10.85 2.89 5.58
C ALA A 224 -11.54 1.70 4.92
N ARG A 225 -10.81 0.88 4.15
CA ARG A 225 -11.35 -0.33 3.52
C ARG A 225 -11.89 -1.33 4.54
N TYR A 226 -11.19 -1.52 5.66
CA TYR A 226 -11.65 -2.44 6.70
C TYR A 226 -13.00 -2.03 7.29
N HIS A 227 -13.25 -0.72 7.39
CA HIS A 227 -14.51 -0.16 7.89
C HIS A 227 -15.54 0.11 6.79
N ASP A 228 -15.23 -0.20 5.53
CA ASP A 228 -16.11 0.02 4.40
C ASP A 228 -17.22 -1.05 4.35
N PRO A 229 -18.51 -0.67 4.43
CA PRO A 229 -19.62 -1.61 4.31
C PRO A 229 -19.86 -2.10 2.87
N THR A 230 -19.24 -1.48 1.86
CA THR A 230 -19.46 -1.77 0.43
C THR A 230 -18.30 -2.52 -0.21
N LEU A 231 -18.45 -3.82 -0.42
CA LEU A 231 -17.37 -4.62 -1.03
C LEU A 231 -17.09 -4.32 -2.53
N PRO A 232 -18.10 -4.06 -3.39
CA PRO A 232 -17.86 -3.91 -4.84
C PRO A 232 -17.28 -2.55 -5.25
N THR A 233 -17.36 -1.56 -4.37
CA THR A 233 -16.92 -0.19 -4.60
C THR A 233 -15.89 0.18 -3.56
N PHE A 234 -14.86 0.91 -3.97
CA PHE A 234 -13.91 1.54 -3.10
C PHE A 234 -13.18 2.59 -3.91
N SER A 235 -12.92 3.76 -3.32
CA SER A 235 -12.26 4.85 -4.00
C SER A 235 -11.53 5.76 -3.01
N ARG A 236 -10.67 6.64 -3.52
CA ARG A 236 -10.00 7.66 -2.69
C ARG A 236 -11.00 8.58 -1.98
N ILE A 237 -12.11 8.92 -2.65
CA ILE A 237 -13.20 9.74 -2.08
C ILE A 237 -13.92 8.99 -0.97
N GLU A 238 -14.22 7.72 -1.19
CA GLU A 238 -14.84 6.87 -0.18
C GLU A 238 -13.95 6.69 1.04
N ALA A 239 -12.66 6.42 0.82
CA ALA A 239 -11.68 6.35 1.90
C ALA A 239 -11.61 7.65 2.70
N TYR A 240 -11.59 8.80 2.04
CA TYR A 240 -11.68 10.10 2.71
C TYR A 240 -12.94 10.20 3.58
N ASN A 241 -14.11 9.78 3.09
CA ASN A 241 -15.37 9.86 3.85
C ASN A 241 -15.40 8.94 5.07
N LEU A 242 -14.83 7.73 4.95
CA LEU A 242 -14.80 6.71 6.01
C LEU A 242 -13.84 7.05 7.15
N LEU A 243 -12.82 7.88 6.92
CA LEU A 243 -11.90 8.29 7.98
C LEU A 243 -12.60 9.15 9.06
N PRO A 244 -12.25 8.99 10.35
CA PRO A 244 -12.80 9.80 11.43
C PRO A 244 -12.57 11.30 11.25
N LYS A 245 -13.59 12.13 11.55
CA LYS A 245 -13.47 13.59 11.52
C LYS A 245 -12.58 14.16 12.63
N SER A 246 -12.36 13.38 13.70
CA SER A 246 -11.56 13.74 14.87
C SER A 246 -10.06 13.88 14.60
N ASN A 247 -9.57 13.51 13.42
CA ASN A 247 -8.18 13.71 13.01
C ASN A 247 -8.08 14.68 11.80
N PRO A 248 -7.98 16.00 12.05
CA PRO A 248 -7.90 17.01 10.99
C PRO A 248 -6.70 16.83 10.05
N PHE A 249 -5.57 16.31 10.55
CA PHE A 249 -4.39 16.06 9.74
C PHE A 249 -4.64 14.96 8.71
N LEU A 250 -5.14 13.79 9.16
CA LEU A 250 -5.49 12.70 8.25
C LEU A 250 -6.57 13.11 7.26
N LYS A 251 -7.57 13.90 7.68
CA LYS A 251 -8.58 14.43 6.77
C LYS A 251 -7.99 15.32 5.68
N LYS A 252 -7.06 16.23 6.01
CA LYS A 252 -6.40 17.06 5.00
C LYS A 252 -5.58 16.23 4.03
N LEU A 253 -4.81 15.27 4.54
CA LEU A 253 -3.99 14.37 3.73
C LEU A 253 -4.83 13.57 2.74
N PHE A 254 -5.90 12.92 3.22
CA PHE A 254 -6.79 12.13 2.36
C PHE A 254 -7.71 13.00 1.49
N GLY A 255 -8.02 14.22 1.92
CA GLY A 255 -8.74 15.20 1.12
C GLY A 255 -7.92 15.63 -0.10
N TYR A 256 -6.61 15.81 0.07
CA TYR A 256 -5.69 16.02 -1.06
C TYR A 256 -5.67 14.80 -1.99
N LEU A 257 -5.50 13.60 -1.42
CA LEU A 257 -5.46 12.35 -2.20
C LEU A 257 -6.76 12.12 -3.01
N ALA A 258 -7.90 12.44 -2.42
CA ALA A 258 -9.23 12.34 -3.04
C ALA A 258 -9.57 13.50 -3.98
N GLY A 259 -8.78 14.58 -3.96
CA GLY A 259 -9.03 15.80 -4.72
C GLY A 259 -8.59 15.70 -6.17
N LEU A 260 -9.14 16.60 -7.00
CA LEU A 260 -8.77 16.74 -8.42
C LEU A 260 -7.36 17.33 -8.63
N GLU A 261 -6.76 17.88 -7.56
CA GLU A 261 -5.44 18.52 -7.55
C GLU A 261 -4.33 17.59 -7.03
N VAL A 262 -4.64 16.30 -6.87
CA VAL A 262 -3.62 15.30 -6.53
C VAL A 262 -2.50 15.33 -7.57
N ASP A 263 -1.26 15.17 -7.11
CA ASP A 263 -0.13 15.09 -8.02
C ASP A 263 -0.23 13.79 -8.85
N LYS A 264 -0.28 13.96 -10.17
CA LYS A 264 -0.41 12.85 -11.14
C LYS A 264 0.73 11.83 -11.03
N ARG A 265 1.89 12.23 -10.50
CA ARG A 265 3.03 11.33 -10.27
C ARG A 265 2.70 10.26 -9.23
N ILE A 266 1.85 10.56 -8.25
CA ILE A 266 1.48 9.64 -7.16
C ILE A 266 0.05 9.11 -7.27
N GLU A 267 -0.84 9.81 -8.00
CA GLU A 267 -2.24 9.47 -8.18
C GLU A 267 -2.46 8.00 -8.58
N TRP A 268 -1.75 7.55 -9.60
CA TRP A 268 -1.91 6.21 -10.14
C TRP A 268 -1.50 5.11 -9.16
N ILE A 269 -0.54 5.37 -8.25
CA ILE A 269 -0.10 4.43 -7.22
C ILE A 269 -1.18 4.29 -6.14
N ALA A 270 -1.82 5.41 -5.79
CA ALA A 270 -2.94 5.41 -4.85
C ALA A 270 -4.16 4.68 -5.44
N ASP A 271 -4.45 4.89 -6.73
CA ASP A 271 -5.50 4.14 -7.42
C ASP A 271 -5.16 2.64 -7.50
N ASP A 272 -3.91 2.26 -7.73
CA ASP A 272 -3.47 0.86 -7.72
C ASP A 272 -3.61 0.21 -6.32
N LEU A 273 -3.37 0.97 -5.24
CA LEU A 273 -3.70 0.55 -3.87
C LEU A 273 -5.21 0.31 -3.68
N ILE A 274 -6.08 1.20 -4.17
CA ILE A 274 -7.54 1.00 -4.14
C ILE A 274 -7.93 -0.33 -4.80
N GLN A 275 -7.25 -0.70 -5.87
CA GLN A 275 -7.58 -1.90 -6.65
C GLN A 275 -7.14 -3.18 -5.94
N VAL A 276 -6.01 -3.14 -5.24
CA VAL A 276 -5.63 -4.21 -4.28
C VAL A 276 -6.74 -4.41 -3.24
N PHE A 277 -7.27 -3.33 -2.68
CA PHE A 277 -8.33 -3.38 -1.68
C PHE A 277 -9.70 -3.82 -2.23
N LEU A 278 -9.99 -3.55 -3.50
CA LEU A 278 -11.18 -4.04 -4.19
C LEU A 278 -11.11 -5.53 -4.51
N ALA A 279 -9.91 -6.03 -4.78
CA ALA A 279 -9.69 -7.42 -5.19
C ALA A 279 -9.74 -8.43 -4.02
N CYS A 280 -9.92 -7.96 -2.79
CA CYS A 280 -9.93 -8.80 -1.60
C CYS A 280 -10.96 -8.34 -0.55
N ASP A 281 -11.47 -9.28 0.22
CA ASP A 281 -12.34 -9.00 1.37
C ASP A 281 -11.48 -8.89 2.62
N VAL A 282 -11.01 -7.67 2.90
CA VAL A 282 -10.09 -7.36 4.01
C VAL A 282 -10.67 -7.83 5.34
N THR A 283 -11.96 -7.60 5.56
CA THR A 283 -12.66 -7.98 6.79
C THR A 283 -12.70 -9.50 6.96
N LYS A 284 -13.05 -10.25 5.91
CA LYS A 284 -12.99 -11.73 5.98
C LYS A 284 -11.57 -12.24 6.19
N MET A 285 -10.56 -11.67 5.52
CA MET A 285 -9.17 -12.10 5.68
C MET A 285 -8.65 -11.88 7.10
N LEU A 286 -9.01 -10.77 7.73
CA LEU A 286 -8.61 -10.48 9.11
C LEU A 286 -9.39 -11.30 10.14
N ASN A 287 -10.64 -11.67 9.84
CA ASN A 287 -11.45 -12.53 10.71
C ASN A 287 -11.01 -14.01 10.70
N THR A 288 -10.43 -14.50 9.60
CA THR A 288 -9.89 -15.87 9.51
C THR A 288 -8.44 -15.97 9.98
N TYR A 289 -7.76 -14.84 10.12
CA TYR A 289 -6.44 -14.75 10.73
C TYR A 289 -6.54 -15.06 12.23
N ASP A 290 -5.72 -15.98 12.74
CA ASP A 290 -5.85 -16.55 14.09
C ASP A 290 -5.41 -15.54 15.18
N TYR A 291 -6.25 -14.53 15.43
CA TYR A 291 -6.04 -13.49 16.43
C TYR A 291 -6.58 -13.85 17.82
N LYS A 292 -6.72 -15.14 18.17
CA LYS A 292 -7.31 -15.58 19.46
C LYS A 292 -6.64 -14.99 20.72
N GLN A 293 -5.49 -14.31 20.58
CA GLN A 293 -4.79 -13.63 21.67
C GLN A 293 -4.96 -12.09 21.71
N TYR A 294 -5.59 -11.45 20.72
CA TYR A 294 -5.58 -9.98 20.56
C TYR A 294 -6.98 -9.39 20.27
N LYS A 295 -7.23 -8.17 20.75
CA LYS A 295 -8.54 -7.49 20.64
C LYS A 295 -8.79 -6.81 19.29
N ASP A 296 -7.76 -6.39 18.55
CA ASP A 296 -7.89 -5.59 17.33
C ASP A 296 -7.02 -6.14 16.18
N PRO A 297 -7.62 -6.70 15.11
CA PRO A 297 -6.89 -7.27 13.99
C PRO A 297 -6.22 -6.23 13.08
N ILE A 298 -6.70 -4.97 13.09
CA ILE A 298 -6.10 -3.88 12.30
C ILE A 298 -4.69 -3.62 12.82
N VAL A 299 -4.56 -3.48 14.15
CA VAL A 299 -3.30 -3.13 14.81
C VAL A 299 -2.19 -4.14 14.55
N HIS A 300 -2.50 -5.44 14.57
CA HIS A 300 -1.49 -6.46 14.28
C HIS A 300 -1.13 -6.51 12.79
N PHE A 301 -2.11 -6.33 11.90
CA PHE A 301 -1.81 -6.27 10.47
C PHE A 301 -0.80 -5.17 10.14
N TYR A 302 -0.80 -4.07 10.89
CA TYR A 302 0.22 -3.03 10.77
C TYR A 302 1.64 -3.55 11.01
N GLU A 303 1.84 -4.48 11.94
CA GLU A 303 3.17 -5.06 12.21
C GLU A 303 3.65 -5.91 11.02
N ASP A 304 2.76 -6.77 10.50
CA ASP A 304 3.04 -7.60 9.31
C ASP A 304 3.40 -6.69 8.12
N PHE A 305 2.62 -5.61 7.90
CA PHE A 305 2.90 -4.60 6.89
C PHE A 305 4.26 -3.92 7.10
N LEU A 306 4.54 -3.43 8.32
CA LEU A 306 5.79 -2.74 8.62
C LEU A 306 7.01 -3.65 8.47
N GLU A 307 6.87 -4.94 8.79
CA GLU A 307 7.93 -5.91 8.60
C GLU A 307 8.29 -6.10 7.12
N LYS A 308 7.29 -6.09 6.24
CA LYS A 308 7.49 -6.13 4.79
C LYS A 308 7.95 -4.79 4.22
N TYR A 309 7.48 -3.68 4.79
CA TYR A 309 7.80 -2.31 4.35
C TYR A 309 9.24 -1.93 4.70
N ASP A 310 9.60 -1.91 5.97
CA ASP A 310 10.97 -1.58 6.38
C ASP A 310 11.29 -2.26 7.72
N PRO A 311 11.89 -3.47 7.70
CA PRO A 311 12.18 -4.21 8.93
C PRO A 311 13.24 -3.51 9.80
N VAL A 312 14.11 -2.69 9.20
CA VAL A 312 15.14 -1.94 9.94
C VAL A 312 14.50 -0.75 10.64
N GLN A 313 13.67 0.01 9.93
CA GLN A 313 12.89 1.12 10.50
C GLN A 313 11.90 0.62 11.55
N ARG A 314 11.23 -0.52 11.34
CA ARG A 314 10.36 -1.16 12.34
C ARG A 314 11.10 -1.41 13.65
N LYS A 315 12.30 -1.99 13.56
CA LYS A 315 13.15 -2.26 14.73
C LYS A 315 13.64 -0.98 15.40
N ALA A 316 14.03 0.03 14.61
CA ALA A 316 14.53 1.30 15.10
C ALA A 316 13.44 2.17 15.75
N MET A 317 12.22 2.17 15.20
CA MET A 317 11.06 2.89 15.74
C MET A 317 10.42 2.16 16.92
N GLY A 318 10.86 0.93 17.23
CA GLY A 318 10.40 0.19 18.38
C GLY A 318 8.90 -0.10 18.35
N VAL A 319 8.31 -0.23 17.15
CA VAL A 319 6.90 -0.59 16.99
C VAL A 319 6.75 -2.05 17.37
N TRP A 320 6.57 -2.28 18.67
CA TRP A 320 6.34 -3.57 19.29
C TRP A 320 5.05 -3.49 20.08
N TYR A 321 4.12 -4.38 19.77
CA TYR A 321 2.92 -4.52 20.58
C TYR A 321 3.28 -4.93 22.02
N THR A 322 2.82 -4.12 22.98
CA THR A 322 2.97 -4.47 24.40
C THR A 322 1.97 -5.59 24.70
N PRO A 323 2.41 -6.78 25.16
CA PRO A 323 1.49 -7.90 25.37
C PRO A 323 0.34 -7.53 26.32
N ILE A 324 -0.90 -7.85 25.93
CA ILE A 324 -2.11 -7.56 26.72
C ILE A 324 -1.99 -7.98 28.20
N PRO A 325 -1.40 -9.14 28.57
CA PRO A 325 -1.21 -9.48 29.98
C PRO A 325 -0.38 -8.46 30.77
N VAL A 326 0.65 -7.88 30.13
CA VAL A 326 1.50 -6.84 30.74
C VAL A 326 0.71 -5.55 30.92
N VAL A 327 -0.02 -5.12 29.87
CA VAL A 327 -0.87 -3.93 29.92
C VAL A 327 -1.93 -4.06 31.01
N ASN A 328 -2.62 -5.20 31.06
CA ASN A 328 -3.62 -5.50 32.07
C ASN A 328 -3.05 -5.44 33.49
N PHE A 329 -1.88 -6.04 33.71
CA PHE A 329 -1.19 -5.99 34.99
C PHE A 329 -0.89 -4.55 35.41
N MET A 330 -0.32 -3.75 34.51
CA MET A 330 0.05 -2.36 34.80
C MET A 330 -1.18 -1.50 35.11
N VAL A 331 -2.27 -1.61 34.33
CA VAL A 331 -3.52 -0.86 34.56
C VAL A 331 -4.15 -1.25 35.90
N GLN A 332 -4.19 -2.54 36.23
CA GLN A 332 -4.71 -3.02 37.52
C GLN A 332 -3.85 -2.57 38.70
N ALA A 333 -2.52 -2.60 38.54
CA ALA A 333 -1.58 -2.14 39.57
C ALA A 333 -1.75 -0.63 39.83
N LEU A 334 -1.89 0.19 38.77
CA LEU A 334 -2.16 1.62 38.91
C LEU A 334 -3.45 1.89 39.68
N ASP A 335 -4.54 1.20 39.34
CA ASP A 335 -5.81 1.32 40.07
C ASP A 335 -5.68 0.91 41.55
N HIS A 336 -4.96 -0.17 41.84
CA HIS A 336 -4.70 -0.61 43.21
C HIS A 336 -3.91 0.43 44.00
N ILE A 337 -2.88 1.03 43.39
CA ILE A 337 -2.05 2.06 44.01
C ILE A 337 -2.89 3.30 44.34
N LEU A 338 -3.73 3.78 43.41
CA LEU A 338 -4.61 4.93 43.62
C LEU A 338 -5.55 4.70 44.81
N LYS A 339 -6.10 3.49 44.94
CA LYS A 339 -6.99 3.12 46.05
C LYS A 339 -6.26 3.04 47.38
N LYS A 340 -5.14 2.32 47.42
CA LYS A 340 -4.46 1.96 48.67
C LYS A 340 -3.58 3.08 49.22
N HIS A 341 -2.89 3.81 48.35
CA HIS A 341 -1.86 4.78 48.76
C HIS A 341 -2.32 6.24 48.61
N PHE A 342 -3.27 6.52 47.72
CA PHE A 342 -3.78 7.87 47.49
C PHE A 342 -5.20 8.11 48.03
N ASN A 343 -5.79 7.10 48.69
CA ASN A 343 -7.15 7.13 49.25
C ASN A 343 -8.21 7.56 48.22
N LEU A 344 -8.08 7.09 46.98
CA LEU A 344 -9.05 7.29 45.91
C LEU A 344 -9.83 5.98 45.71
N PRO A 345 -10.96 5.74 46.41
CA PRO A 345 -11.67 4.46 46.39
C PRO A 345 -12.19 4.09 44.99
N LYS A 346 -12.43 5.09 44.12
CA LYS A 346 -12.81 4.91 42.71
C LYS A 346 -11.62 4.58 41.79
N GLY A 347 -10.39 4.67 42.30
CA GLY A 347 -9.16 4.34 41.57
C GLY A 347 -9.02 5.14 40.29
N LEU A 348 -8.82 4.45 39.16
CA LEU A 348 -8.72 5.08 37.84
C LEU A 348 -10.00 5.80 37.40
N ALA A 349 -11.15 5.47 38.01
CA ALA A 349 -12.43 6.09 37.69
C ALA A 349 -12.77 7.28 38.62
N ASP A 350 -11.81 7.75 39.42
CA ASP A 350 -12.01 8.90 40.29
C ASP A 350 -12.11 10.20 39.47
N ASN A 351 -13.25 10.90 39.59
CA ASN A 351 -13.54 12.13 38.88
C ASN A 351 -13.44 13.38 39.77
N SER A 352 -12.95 13.24 41.02
CA SER A 352 -12.85 14.36 41.94
C SER A 352 -11.78 15.37 41.50
N LYS A 353 -11.96 16.62 41.90
CA LYS A 353 -11.09 17.74 41.50
C LYS A 353 -10.33 18.30 42.69
N VAL A 354 -9.20 18.94 42.40
CA VAL A 354 -8.39 19.72 43.33
C VAL A 354 -8.23 21.14 42.79
N LYS A 355 -8.23 22.12 43.69
CA LYS A 355 -7.98 23.52 43.36
C LYS A 355 -6.50 23.83 43.50
N ILE A 356 -5.89 24.33 42.45
CA ILE A 356 -4.48 24.73 42.42
C ILE A 356 -4.41 26.21 42.06
N LYS A 357 -3.70 26.98 42.88
CA LYS A 357 -3.40 28.39 42.58
C LYS A 357 -2.26 28.44 41.57
N GLN A 358 -2.52 29.00 40.39
CA GLN A 358 -1.51 29.25 39.36
C GLN A 358 -1.28 30.75 39.23
N THR A 359 -0.01 31.11 39.04
CA THR A 359 0.36 32.47 38.68
C THR A 359 0.21 32.63 37.17
N SER A 360 -0.70 33.51 36.76
CA SER A 360 -0.94 33.90 35.38
C SER A 360 -0.28 35.24 35.11
N LYS A 361 0.32 35.42 33.93
CA LYS A 361 0.91 36.69 33.50
C LYS A 361 -0.15 37.47 32.71
N GLY A 362 -0.70 38.52 33.31
CA GLY A 362 -1.63 39.46 32.66
C GLY A 362 -0.91 40.68 32.11
N GLU A 363 -1.63 41.53 31.37
CA GLU A 363 -1.09 42.76 30.74
C GLU A 363 -0.49 43.76 31.76
N GLY A 364 -0.82 43.64 33.06
CA GLY A 364 -0.35 44.53 34.13
C GLY A 364 0.47 43.87 35.26
N GLY A 365 0.81 42.58 35.18
CA GLY A 365 1.55 41.89 36.26
C GLY A 365 1.27 40.39 36.39
N TYR A 366 1.50 39.86 37.59
CA TYR A 366 1.24 38.46 37.93
C TYR A 366 -0.01 38.34 38.79
N ASP A 367 -1.05 37.69 38.28
CA ASP A 367 -2.29 37.42 39.00
C ASP A 367 -2.30 35.97 39.50
N GLN A 368 -2.79 35.74 40.72
CA GLN A 368 -3.07 34.38 41.19
C GLN A 368 -4.48 33.97 40.80
N ILE A 369 -4.58 32.99 39.91
CA ILE A 369 -5.84 32.41 39.47
C ILE A 369 -5.97 31.01 40.07
N GLU A 370 -7.11 30.74 40.71
CA GLU A 370 -7.44 29.41 41.22
C GLU A 370 -8.11 28.60 40.11
N LYS A 371 -7.52 27.46 39.74
CA LYS A 371 -8.04 26.58 38.69
C LYS A 371 -8.27 25.17 39.24
N GLU A 372 -9.37 24.56 38.80
CA GLU A 372 -9.72 23.20 39.18
C GLU A 372 -9.13 22.18 38.18
N PHE A 373 -8.53 21.12 38.72
CA PHE A 373 -7.97 20.01 37.96
C PHE A 373 -8.51 18.68 38.48
N HIS A 374 -8.71 17.70 37.60
CA HIS A 374 -8.98 16.33 38.05
C HIS A 374 -7.77 15.78 38.82
N ARG A 375 -8.04 15.10 39.94
CA ARG A 375 -6.99 14.51 40.79
C ARG A 375 -6.24 13.38 40.10
N VAL A 376 -6.91 12.66 39.19
CA VAL A 376 -6.31 11.63 38.34
C VAL A 376 -6.19 12.19 36.93
N GLN A 377 -4.96 12.25 36.43
CA GLN A 377 -4.63 12.62 35.06
C GLN A 377 -3.68 11.56 34.53
N LEU A 378 -3.95 11.09 33.32
CA LEU A 378 -3.20 10.01 32.68
C LEU A 378 -2.47 10.57 31.47
N LEU A 379 -1.20 10.23 31.37
CA LEU A 379 -0.36 10.57 30.24
C LEU A 379 0.40 9.32 29.83
N ASP A 380 0.34 9.00 28.54
CA ASP A 380 1.21 8.02 27.93
C ASP A 380 2.13 8.74 26.94
N PRO A 381 3.37 9.09 27.35
CA PRO A 381 4.31 9.83 26.52
C PRO A 381 4.74 9.06 25.26
N ALA A 382 4.59 7.74 25.26
CA ALA A 382 5.00 6.85 24.18
C ALA A 382 3.84 5.91 23.80
N THR A 383 2.69 6.53 23.52
CA THR A 383 1.40 5.84 23.36
C THR A 383 1.40 4.74 22.28
N GLY A 384 2.26 4.85 21.26
CA GLY A 384 2.31 3.87 20.17
C GLY A 384 0.92 3.64 19.56
N THR A 385 0.44 2.40 19.63
CA THR A 385 -0.91 1.99 19.18
C THR A 385 -2.04 2.39 20.13
N GLY A 386 -1.76 3.11 21.22
CA GLY A 386 -2.74 3.55 22.22
C GLY A 386 -3.17 2.47 23.20
N THR A 387 -2.45 1.35 23.27
CA THR A 387 -2.90 0.14 24.00
C THR A 387 -3.14 0.40 25.49
N PHE A 388 -2.30 1.19 26.16
CA PHE A 388 -2.49 1.54 27.58
C PHE A 388 -3.74 2.38 27.81
N LEU A 389 -3.94 3.44 27.03
CA LEU A 389 -5.10 4.33 27.17
C LEU A 389 -6.40 3.60 26.84
N ALA A 390 -6.42 2.79 25.77
CA ALA A 390 -7.56 1.95 25.42
C ALA A 390 -7.90 0.96 26.56
N GLN A 391 -6.89 0.29 27.12
CA GLN A 391 -7.10 -0.66 28.21
C GLN A 391 -7.55 0.02 29.51
N VAL A 392 -7.13 1.26 29.79
CA VAL A 392 -7.66 2.05 30.91
C VAL A 392 -9.16 2.32 30.69
N VAL A 393 -9.56 2.79 29.50
CA VAL A 393 -10.97 3.06 29.18
C VAL A 393 -11.81 1.81 29.35
N ASP A 394 -11.35 0.68 28.79
CA ASP A 394 -12.03 -0.62 28.93
C ASP A 394 -12.15 -1.05 30.39
N TYR A 395 -11.08 -0.91 31.17
CA TYR A 395 -11.05 -1.28 32.58
C TYR A 395 -12.00 -0.43 33.44
N ILE A 396 -12.06 0.88 33.18
CA ILE A 396 -13.03 1.78 33.82
C ILE A 396 -14.45 1.40 33.40
N HIS A 397 -14.68 1.17 32.10
CA HIS A 397 -15.99 0.81 31.58
C HIS A 397 -16.52 -0.47 32.23
N GLN A 398 -15.71 -1.54 32.29
CA GLN A 398 -16.07 -2.81 32.93
C GLN A 398 -16.48 -2.64 34.40
N LYS A 399 -15.78 -1.77 35.15
CA LYS A 399 -16.16 -1.46 36.54
C LYS A 399 -17.44 -0.65 36.68
N MET A 400 -17.77 0.15 35.67
CA MET A 400 -18.96 0.99 35.64
C MET A 400 -20.18 0.26 35.07
N GLN A 401 -20.03 -0.93 34.48
CA GLN A 401 -21.16 -1.72 33.96
C GLN A 401 -22.20 -2.08 35.02
N SER A 402 -21.81 -2.21 36.30
CA SER A 402 -22.76 -2.37 37.42
C SER A 402 -23.45 -1.07 37.87
N GLN A 403 -23.13 0.07 37.25
CA GLN A 403 -23.60 1.43 37.60
C GLN A 403 -24.01 2.22 36.34
N GLN A 404 -24.79 1.60 35.43
CA GLN A 404 -25.13 2.12 34.08
C GLN A 404 -25.65 3.58 34.06
N GLY A 405 -26.34 4.05 35.09
CA GLY A 405 -26.87 5.42 35.17
C GLY A 405 -25.81 6.53 35.26
N MET A 406 -24.58 6.26 35.74
CA MET A 406 -23.53 7.28 35.87
C MET A 406 -22.68 7.46 34.61
N TRP A 407 -22.68 6.49 33.69
CA TRP A 407 -21.86 6.54 32.47
C TRP A 407 -22.40 7.54 31.44
N LEU A 408 -23.72 7.71 31.36
CA LEU A 408 -24.39 8.68 30.47
C LEU A 408 -24.00 10.15 30.75
N GLY A 409 -23.62 10.48 31.98
CA GLY A 409 -23.13 11.83 32.34
C GLY A 409 -21.67 12.11 31.93
N ILE A 410 -20.91 11.07 31.56
CA ILE A 410 -19.49 11.16 31.16
C ILE A 410 -19.35 10.98 29.63
N GLY A 411 -20.25 10.20 29.01
CA GLY A 411 -20.26 9.92 27.56
C GLY A 411 -20.63 11.10 26.65
N GLY A 412 -21.03 12.25 27.20
CA GLY A 412 -21.30 13.47 26.41
C GLY A 412 -20.09 14.04 25.67
N TYR A 413 -18.87 13.58 25.98
CA TYR A 413 -17.63 14.03 25.35
C TYR A 413 -17.11 13.13 24.23
N LEU A 414 -17.76 11.98 23.96
CA LEU A 414 -17.32 11.03 22.92
C LEU A 414 -18.18 11.09 21.65
N ASN A 415 -19.21 11.93 21.63
CA ASN A 415 -20.15 12.09 20.50
C ASN A 415 -20.13 13.49 19.87
N GLU A 416 -19.09 14.29 20.09
CA GLU A 416 -18.85 15.54 19.33
C GLU A 416 -17.64 15.43 18.40
#